data_AF-A0A956HNH2-F1
#
_entry.id   AF-A0A956HNH2-F1
#
_cell.length_a   1.000
_cell.length_b   1.000
_cell.length_c   1.000
_cell.angle_alpha   90.00
_cell.angle_beta   90.00
_cell.angle_gamma   90.00
#
_symmetry.space_group_name_H-M   'P 1'
#
loop_
_entity.id
_entity.type
_entity.pdbx_description
1 polymer ?
#
loop_
_entity_poly.entity_id
_entity_poly.type
_entity_poly.pdbx_seq_one_letter_code
_entity_poly.pdbx_strand_id
1 'polypeptide(L)' 'NVDFYSGLIYQSMGFPTEMFPVLFAIPRAAGWLAQWQEMLVDDEQRIARPRQIYTGADVRDYVPIEQRGEAAS' A
#
# COMPACT_ATOMS: atom_id res chain seq x y z
N ASN A 1 -20.09 4.04 -3.38
CA ASN A 1 -19.17 4.28 -2.25
C ASN A 1 -19.35 5.74 -1.81
N VAL A 2 -19.00 6.11 -0.56
CA VAL A 2 -18.95 7.50 -0.10
C VAL A 2 -18.14 8.40 -1.04
N ASP A 3 -17.13 7.86 -1.71
CA ASP A 3 -16.28 8.57 -2.69
C ASP A 3 -17.06 9.22 -3.85
N PHE A 4 -18.18 8.61 -4.27
CA PHE A 4 -19.02 9.19 -5.33
C PHE A 4 -19.65 10.51 -4.88
N TYR A 5 -20.18 10.55 -3.66
CA TYR A 5 -20.84 11.72 -3.12
C TYR A 5 -19.84 12.77 -2.64
N SER A 6 -18.75 12.36 -1.96
CA SER A 6 -17.70 13.29 -1.54
C SER A 6 -16.99 13.94 -2.72
N GLY A 7 -16.79 13.21 -3.83
CA GLY A 7 -16.25 13.77 -5.07
C GLY A 7 -17.12 14.90 -5.65
N LEU A 8 -18.44 14.71 -5.70
CA LEU A 8 -19.37 15.76 -6.14
C LEU A 8 -19.36 16.97 -5.19
N ILE A 9 -19.28 16.73 -3.89
CA ILE A 9 -19.20 17.80 -2.88
C ILE A 9 -17.91 18.60 -3.05
N TYR A 10 -16.74 17.97 -3.13
CA TYR A 10 -15.47 18.66 -3.31
C TYR A 10 -15.40 19.42 -4.65
N GLN A 11 -15.97 18.85 -5.72
CA GLN A 11 -16.10 19.53 -7.00
C GLN A 11 -17.01 20.76 -6.89
N SER A 12 -18.15 20.65 -6.19
CA SER A 12 -19.05 21.80 -5.96
C SER A 12 -18.42 22.91 -5.10
N MET A 13 -17.46 22.54 -4.24
CA MET A 13 -16.66 23.48 -3.45
C MET A 13 -15.51 24.14 -4.24
N GLY A 14 -15.30 23.72 -5.50
CA GLY A 14 -14.29 24.29 -6.39
C GLY A 14 -12.87 23.76 -6.16
N PHE A 15 -12.70 22.64 -5.44
CA PHE A 15 -11.38 22.04 -5.29
C PHE A 15 -10.95 21.31 -6.56
N PRO A 16 -9.67 21.44 -6.98
CA PRO A 16 -9.14 20.64 -8.08
C PRO A 16 -9.11 19.16 -7.68
N THR A 17 -9.37 18.27 -8.63
CA THR A 17 -9.50 16.81 -8.38
C THR A 17 -8.25 16.18 -7.79
N GLU A 18 -7.08 16.75 -8.10
CA GLU A 18 -5.77 16.35 -7.58
C GLU A 18 -5.67 16.54 -6.05
N MET A 19 -6.52 17.40 -5.46
CA MET A 19 -6.55 17.64 -4.01
C MET A 19 -7.46 16.69 -3.25
N PHE A 20 -8.29 15.87 -3.91
CA PHE A 20 -9.25 14.99 -3.24
C PHE A 20 -8.58 13.99 -2.28
N PRO A 21 -7.43 13.37 -2.62
CA PRO A 21 -6.70 12.52 -1.68
C PRO A 21 -6.23 13.27 -0.42
N VAL A 22 -5.83 14.54 -0.57
CA VAL A 22 -5.39 15.38 0.57
C VAL A 22 -6.57 15.70 1.48
N LEU A 23 -7.71 16.07 0.90
CA LEU A 23 -8.95 16.36 1.64
C LEU A 23 -9.49 15.11 2.37
N PHE A 24 -9.22 13.91 1.84
CA PHE A 24 -9.50 12.65 2.55
C PHE A 24 -8.50 12.39 3.69
N ALA A 25 -7.21 12.65 3.47
CA ALA A 25 -6.16 12.36 4.46
C ALA A 25 -6.27 13.21 5.73
N ILE A 26 -6.68 14.48 5.62
CA ILE A 26 -6.81 15.41 6.76
C ILE A 26 -7.70 14.85 7.89
N PRO A 27 -8.99 14.53 7.66
CA PRO A 27 -9.83 13.97 8.72
C PRO A 27 -9.38 12.55 9.10
N ARG A 28 -8.82 11.79 8.16
CA ARG A 28 -8.36 10.41 8.44
C ARG A 28 -7.15 10.37 9.39
N ALA A 29 -6.31 11.41 9.40
CA ALA A 29 -5.16 11.52 10.30
C ALA A 29 -5.55 11.34 11.77
N ALA A 30 -6.71 11.85 12.21
CA ALA A 30 -7.19 11.64 13.57
C ALA A 30 -7.40 10.15 13.90
N GLY A 31 -7.98 9.40 12.96
CA GLY A 31 -8.17 7.95 13.10
C GLY A 31 -6.84 7.18 13.06
N TRP A 32 -5.90 7.59 12.21
CA TRP A 32 -4.55 6.98 12.19
C TRP A 32 -3.79 7.22 13.50
N LEU A 33 -3.89 8.42 14.07
CA LEU A 33 -3.28 8.73 15.36
C LEU A 33 -3.90 7.93 16.50
N ALA A 34 -5.23 7.78 16.51
CA ALA A 34 -5.92 6.93 17.49
C ALA A 34 -5.46 5.47 17.37
N GLN A 35 -5.45 4.90 16.16
CA GLN A 35 -4.97 3.54 15.93
C GLN A 35 -3.50 3.36 16.34
N TRP A 36 -2.66 4.35 16.08
CA TRP A 36 -1.25 4.32 16.47
C TRP A 36 -1.09 4.37 17.99
N GLN A 37 -1.86 5.22 18.69
CA GLN A 37 -1.87 5.28 20.15
C GLN A 37 -2.35 3.96 20.76
N GLU A 38 -3.45 3.40 20.26
CA GLU A 38 -3.95 2.09 20.70
C GLU A 38 -2.90 0.99 20.53
N MET A 39 -2.19 0.97 19.39
CA MET A 39 -1.10 0.02 19.15
C MET A 39 0.09 0.23 20.11
N LEU A 40 0.42 1.47 20.50
CA LEU A 40 1.54 1.74 21.40
C LEU A 40 1.31 1.29 22.83
N VAL A 41 0.07 1.29 23.30
CA VAL A 41 -0.30 0.93 24.68
C VAL A 41 -0.72 -0.54 24.82
N ASP A 42 -0.73 -1.28 23.72
CA ASP A 42 -1.00 -2.71 23.71
C ASP A 42 0.26 -3.50 24.13
N ASP A 43 0.21 -4.09 25.31
CA ASP A 43 1.30 -4.91 25.87
C ASP A 43 1.59 -6.17 25.03
N GLU A 44 0.64 -6.62 24.21
CA GLU A 44 0.79 -7.77 23.32
C GLU A 44 1.32 -7.39 21.93
N GLN A 45 1.56 -6.10 21.68
CA GLN A 45 1.98 -5.60 20.38
C GLN A 45 3.27 -6.27 19.90
N ARG A 46 3.23 -6.73 18.65
CA ARG A 46 4.39 -7.30 17.95
C ARG A 46 4.53 -6.69 16.57
N ILE A 47 5.77 -6.62 16.10
CA ILE A 47 6.05 -6.20 14.72
C ILE A 47 5.30 -7.09 13.71
N ALA A 48 4.54 -6.47 12.81
CA ALA A 48 3.86 -7.16 11.73
C ALA A 48 4.90 -7.80 10.77
N ARG A 49 4.94 -9.14 10.73
CA ARG A 49 5.79 -9.92 9.82
C ARG A 49 4.97 -10.96 9.06
N PRO A 50 4.21 -10.55 8.03
CA PRO A 50 3.50 -11.50 7.17
C PRO A 50 4.51 -12.43 6.47
N ARG A 51 4.11 -13.69 6.26
CA ARG A 51 4.91 -14.67 5.51
C ARG A 51 4.38 -14.80 4.08
N GLN A 52 5.28 -15.08 3.16
CA GLN A 52 4.94 -15.43 1.79
C GLN A 52 5.17 -16.93 1.58
N ILE A 53 4.30 -17.56 0.79
CA ILE A 53 4.53 -18.90 0.26
C ILE A 53 5.18 -18.71 -1.11
N TYR A 54 6.42 -19.19 -1.26
CA TYR A 54 7.13 -19.14 -2.53
C TYR A 54 6.59 -20.23 -3.47
N THR A 55 6.06 -19.80 -4.62
CA THR A 55 5.58 -20.67 -5.71
C THR A 55 6.34 -20.43 -7.02
N GLY A 56 7.49 -19.77 -6.93
CA GLY A 56 8.40 -19.60 -8.05
C GLY A 56 9.15 -20.89 -8.35
N ALA A 57 10.12 -20.82 -9.25
CA ALA A 57 10.88 -22.01 -9.62
C ALA A 57 11.80 -22.49 -8.50
N ASP A 58 12.13 -23.78 -8.56
CA ASP A 58 13.11 -24.43 -7.71
C ASP A 58 14.53 -23.85 -7.90
N VAL A 59 15.47 -24.39 -7.14
CA VAL A 59 16.90 -24.03 -7.20
C VAL A 59 17.39 -24.13 -8.65
N ARG A 60 18.04 -23.06 -9.14
CA ARG A 60 18.66 -23.03 -10.48
C ARG A 60 20.09 -22.56 -10.37
N ASP A 61 20.94 -23.13 -11.20
CA ASP A 61 22.32 -22.68 -11.32
C ASP A 61 22.41 -21.31 -11.99
N TYR A 62 23.36 -20.51 -11.54
CA TYR A 62 23.63 -19.21 -12.12
C TYR A 62 24.36 -19.37 -13.45
N VAL A 63 23.76 -18.89 -14.54
CA VAL A 63 24.43 -18.79 -15.85
C VAL A 63 25.13 -17.43 -15.94
N PRO A 64 26.43 -17.35 -16.22
CA PRO A 64 27.14 -16.09 -16.48
C PRO A 64 26.45 -15.26 -17.57
N ILE A 65 26.47 -13.93 -17.46
CA ILE A 65 25.70 -13.04 -18.34
C ILE A 65 26.08 -13.22 -19.81
N GLU A 66 27.34 -13.50 -20.09
CA GLU A 66 27.89 -13.74 -21.42
C GLU A 66 27.36 -15.05 -22.06
N GLN A 67 26.81 -15.94 -21.23
CA GLN A 67 26.25 -17.24 -21.62
C GLN A 67 24.72 -17.22 -21.60
N ARG A 68 24.09 -16.07 -21.30
CA ARG A 68 22.64 -15.88 -21.35
C ARG A 68 22.25 -15.39 -22.74
N GLY A 69 22.05 -16.32 -23.66
CA GLY A 69 21.63 -15.98 -25.03
C GLY A 69 21.80 -17.13 -25.99
N GLU A 70 20.93 -18.14 -25.87
CA GLU A 70 20.45 -19.07 -26.91
C GLU A 70 19.76 -20.27 -26.22
N ALA A 71 18.54 -20.05 -25.73
CA ALA A 71 17.49 -21.03 -25.43
C ALA A 71 16.37 -20.28 -24.69
N ALA A 72 15.15 -20.09 -25.18
CA ALA A 72 14.37 -20.89 -26.12
C ALA A 72 13.50 -20.00 -27.03
N SER A 73 13.42 -20.37 -28.31
CA SER A 73 12.17 -20.26 -29.09
C SER A 73 11.22 -21.37 -28.66
#